data_AF-A0AA38GPY0-F1
#
_entry.id   AF-A0AA38GPY0-F1
#
_cell.length_a   1.000
_cell.length_b   1.000
_cell.length_c   1.000
_cell.angle_alpha   90.00
_cell.angle_beta   90.00
_cell.angle_gamma   90.00
#
_symmetry.space_group_name_H-M   'P 1'
#
loop_
_entity.id
_entity.type
_entity.pdbx_description
1 polymer ?
#
loop_
_entity_poly.entity_id
_entity_poly.type
_entity_poly.pdbx_seq_one_letter_code
_entity_poly.pdbx_strand_id
1 'polypeptide(L)' 'FAALLKPITKMLKKSMALKWKIEGKESFEAIEEAISQAPALINPDFSKDFILYAFGGDDTISAIL' A
#
# COMPACT_ATOMS: atom_id res chain seq x y z
N PHE A 1 0.99 -7.90 -7.24
CA PHE A 1 1.24 -7.40 -5.87
C PHE A 1 1.91 -8.42 -4.94
N ALA A 2 1.35 -9.61 -4.68
CA ALA A 2 1.93 -10.54 -3.67
C ALA A 2 3.40 -10.95 -3.90
N ALA A 3 3.84 -11.09 -5.16
CA ALA A 3 5.25 -11.37 -5.46
C ALA A 3 6.19 -10.20 -5.12
N LEU A 4 5.74 -8.96 -5.35
CA LEU A 4 6.49 -7.74 -5.03
C LEU A 4 6.69 -7.58 -3.52
N LEU A 5 5.76 -8.07 -2.70
CA LEU A 5 5.82 -7.98 -1.24
C LEU A 5 6.73 -9.02 -0.59
N LYS A 6 7.20 -10.04 -1.31
CA LYS A 6 8.00 -11.14 -0.73
C LYS A 6 9.28 -10.67 -0.02
N PRO A 7 10.08 -9.75 -0.57
CA PRO A 7 11.30 -9.27 0.09
C PRO A 7 11.00 -8.56 1.41
N ILE A 8 10.03 -7.64 1.41
CA ILE A 8 9.59 -6.90 2.61
C ILE A 8 9.01 -7.87 3.65
N THR A 9 8.12 -8.79 3.25
CA THR A 9 7.50 -9.77 4.15
C THR A 9 8.54 -10.66 4.82
N LYS A 10 9.62 -11.00 4.11
CA LYS A 10 10.73 -11.78 4.66
C LYS A 10 11.50 -10.99 5.74
N MET A 11 11.65 -9.67 5.57
CA MET A 11 12.33 -8.79 6.54
C MET A 11 11.52 -8.57 7.82
N LEU A 12 10.19 -8.63 7.73
CA LEU A 12 9.28 -8.46 8.87
C LEU A 12 9.10 -9.72 9.74
N LYS A 13 9.74 -10.85 9.38
CA LYS A 13 9.64 -12.08 10.17
C LYS A 13 10.30 -11.89 11.53
N LYS A 14 9.59 -12.23 12.62
CA LYS A 14 10.06 -12.13 14.02
C LYS A 14 11.44 -12.75 14.29
N SER A 15 11.86 -13.74 13.50
CA SER A 15 13.15 -14.42 13.64
C SER A 15 14.33 -13.66 13.00
N MET A 16 14.09 -12.53 12.34
CA MET A 16 15.12 -11.75 11.64
C MET A 16 15.20 -10.35 12.25
N ALA A 17 16.43 -9.89 12.50
CA ALA A 17 16.66 -8.48 12.79
C ALA A 17 16.26 -7.67 11.55
N LEU A 18 15.38 -6.68 11.73
CA LEU A 18 14.94 -5.79 10.66
C LEU A 18 16.15 -5.02 10.13
N LYS A 19 16.64 -5.40 8.94
CA LYS A 19 17.72 -4.70 8.24
C LYS A 19 17.16 -4.24 6.90
N TRP A 20 17.12 -2.93 6.69
CA TRP A 20 16.72 -2.35 5.42
C TRP A 20 17.81 -2.63 4.38
N LYS A 21 17.56 -3.62 3.52
CA LYS A 21 18.47 -4.02 2.44
C LYS A 21 18.01 -3.44 1.11
N ILE A 22 18.91 -3.36 0.14
CA ILE A 22 18.66 -2.89 -1.23
C ILE A 22 17.43 -3.59 -1.83
N GLU A 23 17.36 -4.91 -1.69
CA GLU A 23 16.25 -5.75 -2.17
C GLU A 23 14.88 -5.36 -1.60
N GLY A 24 14.85 -4.82 -0.37
CA GLY A 24 13.62 -4.36 0.30
C GLY A 24 13.21 -2.97 -0.15
N LYS A 25 14.19 -2.12 -0.42
CA LYS A 25 13.98 -0.79 -0.98
C LYS A 25 13.43 -0.88 -2.41
N GLU A 26 14.07 -1.66 -3.27
CA GLU A 26 13.61 -1.89 -4.66
C GLU A 26 12.21 -2.49 -4.69
N SER A 27 11.95 -3.44 -3.80
CA SER A 27 10.62 -4.03 -3.61
C SER A 27 9.57 -3.00 -3.18
N PHE A 28 9.93 -2.08 -2.28
CA PHE A 28 9.06 -1.01 -1.82
C PHE A 28 8.75 0.01 -2.93
N GLU A 29 9.77 0.49 -3.63
CA GLU A 29 9.64 1.43 -4.76
C GLU A 29 8.79 0.82 -5.90
N ALA A 30 8.99 -0.46 -6.23
CA ALA A 30 8.18 -1.16 -7.22
C ALA A 30 6.70 -1.29 -6.80
N ILE A 31 6.41 -1.34 -5.50
CA ILE A 31 5.03 -1.34 -5.00
C ILE A 31 4.41 0.06 -5.13
N GLU A 32 5.15 1.11 -4.76
CA GLU A 32 4.68 2.49 -4.93
C GLU A 32 4.36 2.80 -6.39
N GLU A 33 5.23 2.39 -7.31
CA GLU A 33 5.00 2.54 -8.75
C GLU A 33 3.77 1.74 -9.20
N ALA A 34 3.66 0.48 -8.78
CA ALA A 34 2.52 -0.36 -9.14
C ALA A 34 1.17 0.16 -8.58
N ILE A 35 1.17 0.82 -7.41
CA ILE A 35 -0.02 1.47 -6.85
C ILE A 35 -0.33 2.76 -7.62
N SER A 36 0.69 3.54 -7.97
CA SER A 36 0.54 4.78 -8.74
C SER A 36 0.02 4.53 -10.16
N GLN A 37 0.39 3.39 -10.75
CA GLN A 37 -0.04 2.97 -12.09
C GLN A 37 -1.28 2.06 -12.09
N ALA A 38 -1.79 1.67 -10.91
CA ALA A 38 -3.01 0.89 -10.83
C ALA A 38 -4.17 1.67 -11.50
N PRO A 39 -5.05 1.01 -12.25
CA PRO A 39 -6.04 1.70 -13.07
C PRO A 39 -6.87 2.66 -12.21
N ALA A 40 -6.87 3.92 -12.65
CA ALA A 40 -7.54 5.02 -12.01
C ALA A 40 -9.00 4.67 -11.72
N LEU A 41 -9.44 5.06 -10.51
CA LEU A 41 -10.82 5.27 -10.07
C LEU A 41 -11.85 4.88 -11.14
N ILE A 42 -12.41 3.68 -10.98
CA ILE A 42 -13.51 3.18 -11.81
C ILE A 42 -14.56 4.29 -11.90
N ASN A 43 -15.15 4.50 -13.09
CA ASN A 43 -16.20 5.50 -13.23
C ASN A 43 -17.29 5.24 -12.15
N PRO A 44 -17.61 6.23 -11.30
CA PRO A 44 -18.48 6.02 -10.16
C PRO A 44 -19.85 5.52 -10.61
N ASP A 45 -20.22 4.33 -10.15
CA ASP A 45 -21.54 3.76 -10.36
C ASP A 45 -22.49 4.30 -9.29
N PHE A 46 -23.19 5.39 -9.60
CA PHE A 46 -24.13 6.04 -8.69
C PHE A 46 -25.37 5.21 -8.34
N SER A 47 -25.53 4.01 -8.92
CA SER A 47 -26.58 3.07 -8.50
C SER A 47 -26.20 2.28 -7.24
N LYS A 48 -24.95 2.37 -6.77
CA LYS A 48 -24.42 1.67 -5.60
C LYS A 48 -24.04 2.65 -4.50
N ASP A 49 -24.05 2.16 -3.27
CA ASP A 49 -23.53 2.89 -2.13
C ASP A 49 -22.01 3.05 -2.24
N PHE A 50 -21.53 4.24 -1.92
CA PHE A 50 -20.11 4.52 -1.76
C PHE A 50 -19.69 4.23 -0.32
N ILE A 51 -18.52 3.62 -0.12
CA ILE A 51 -17.98 3.29 1.20
C ILE A 51 -16.74 4.15 1.45
N LEU A 52 -16.85 5.12 2.35
CA LEU A 52 -15.73 5.97 2.73
C LEU A 52 -14.93 5.32 3.87
N TYR A 53 -13.64 5.08 3.63
CA TYR A 53 -12.68 4.74 4.67
C TYR A 53 -11.93 6.00 5.07
N ALA A 54 -12.15 6.49 6.29
CA ALA A 54 -11.48 7.67 6.82
C ALA A 54 -10.65 7.32 8.06
N PHE A 55 -9.52 7.98 8.21
CA PHE A 55 -8.66 7.94 9.37
C PHE A 55 -8.25 9.36 9.76
N GLY A 56 -8.29 9.67 11.05
CA GLY A 56 -7.87 10.96 11.59
C GLY A 56 -7.00 10.77 12.82
N GLY A 57 -5.89 11.50 12.88
CA GLY A 57 -5.05 11.67 14.06
C GLY A 57 -4.98 13.14 14.47
N ASP A 58 -4.19 13.44 15.50
CA ASP A 58 -4.13 14.77 16.12
C ASP A 58 -3.79 15.89 15.12
N ASP A 59 -2.95 15.59 14.11
CA ASP A 59 -2.48 16.58 13.12
C ASP A 59 -2.87 16.24 11.67
N THR A 60 -3.56 15.13 11.41
CA THR A 60 -3.79 14.66 10.02
C THR A 60 -5.14 13.96 9.84
N ILE A 61 -5.74 14.17 8.66
CA ILE A 61 -6.93 13.46 8.19
C ILE A 61 -6.59 12.83 6.84
N SER A 62 -7.04 11.60 6.63
CA SER A 62 -6.88 10.85 5.38
C SER A 62 -8.16 10.09 5.08
N ALA A 63 -8.58 10.06 3.82
CA ALA A 63 -9.76 9.32 3.42
C ALA A 63 -9.63 8.75 2.02
N ILE A 64 -10.21 7.57 1.81
CA ILE A 64 -10.29 6.86 0.52
C ILE A 64 -11.74 6.45 0.31
N LEU A 65 -12.28 6.77 -0.86
CA LEU A 65 -13.65 6.49 -1.30
C LEU A 65 -13.70 5.24 -2.20
#